data_AF-A0A0K1JVU0-F1
#
_entry.id   AF-A0A0K1JVU0-F1
#
_cell.length_a   1.000
_cell.length_b   1.000
_cell.length_c   1.000
_cell.angle_alpha   90.00
_cell.angle_beta   90.00
_cell.angle_gamma   90.00
#
_symmetry.space_group_name_H-M   'P 1'
#
loop_
_entity.id
_entity.type
_entity.pdbx_description
1 polymer ?
#
loop_
_entity_poly.entity_id
_entity_poly.type
_entity_poly.pdbx_seq_one_letter_code
_entity_poly.pdbx_strand_id
1 'polypeptide(L)'
;MKALKRSLLAAVAALGLGGGAQAATFASAILDINNFRLLHSGGAAYSTSDFSVLTGTNDAHATGARNGLFANGSASFGILSGFTPNVAHQCVGAPCPPLAEDNFLPFTAPPPVPGTFGHADQAMSGSAISIGGGPVGVHAQTRADASSSVNAVASGNSSVGTSTTFSFTLGSSDTMNIAFDATPYSIAYVSAGAGPVSNANARLSWAINILNLTAGGVSIFDFTPAALNGLSAVSRTDGLPGTSVYNAALTMMSFSAVTPLLLAGNTYQITIEHNTLANVLQQQVPEPASLSILAAGLLGMSLLSRRRRL
;
A
#
# COMPACT_ATOMS: atom_id res chain seq x y z
N MET A 1 -9.79 -67.09 -5.34
CA MET A 1 -10.49 -65.94 -4.69
C MET A 1 -9.63 -65.05 -3.77
N LYS A 2 -8.36 -65.34 -3.47
CA LYS A 2 -7.51 -64.47 -2.61
C LYS A 2 -6.72 -63.37 -3.35
N ALA A 3 -6.55 -63.47 -4.68
CA ALA A 3 -5.79 -62.51 -5.47
C ALA A 3 -6.59 -61.24 -5.88
N LEU A 4 -7.91 -61.35 -6.08
CA LEU A 4 -8.76 -60.23 -6.52
C LEU A 4 -9.06 -59.21 -5.40
N LYS A 5 -8.84 -59.58 -4.12
CA LYS A 5 -9.04 -58.68 -2.97
C LYS A 5 -7.85 -57.75 -2.73
N ARG A 6 -6.68 -58.02 -3.33
CA ARG A 6 -5.46 -57.22 -3.14
C ARG A 6 -5.28 -56.14 -4.21
N SER A 7 -5.91 -56.27 -5.38
CA SER A 7 -5.83 -55.30 -6.47
C SER A 7 -6.80 -54.13 -6.36
N LEU A 8 -7.87 -54.22 -5.55
CA LEU A 8 -8.83 -53.10 -5.37
C LEU A 8 -8.38 -52.05 -4.34
N LEU A 9 -7.48 -52.40 -3.41
CA LEU A 9 -6.97 -51.49 -2.38
C LEU A 9 -5.84 -50.56 -2.89
N ALA A 10 -5.23 -50.88 -4.03
CA ALA A 10 -4.15 -50.06 -4.62
C ALA A 10 -4.67 -48.92 -5.51
N ALA A 11 -5.93 -48.99 -6.00
CA ALA A 11 -6.49 -47.97 -6.90
C ALA A 11 -7.02 -46.72 -6.16
N VAL A 12 -7.30 -46.81 -4.85
CA VAL A 12 -7.80 -45.68 -4.05
C VAL A 12 -6.65 -44.84 -3.47
N ALA A 13 -5.46 -45.40 -3.32
CA ALA A 13 -4.29 -44.68 -2.80
C ALA A 13 -3.61 -43.75 -3.82
N ALA A 14 -3.88 -43.92 -5.12
CA ALA A 14 -3.21 -43.16 -6.19
C ALA A 14 -3.94 -41.86 -6.63
N LEU A 15 -5.16 -41.61 -6.15
CA LEU A 15 -5.93 -40.40 -6.50
C LEU A 15 -5.77 -39.24 -5.50
N GLY A 16 -4.91 -39.40 -4.48
CA GLY A 16 -4.73 -38.42 -3.40
C GLY A 16 -3.67 -37.34 -3.61
N LEU A 17 -2.98 -37.30 -4.77
CA LEU A 17 -1.96 -36.27 -5.07
C LEU A 17 -2.54 -35.09 -5.86
N GLY A 18 -3.83 -34.79 -5.67
CA GLY A 18 -4.42 -33.54 -6.13
C GLY A 18 -3.97 -32.41 -5.20
N GLY A 19 -2.93 -31.67 -5.59
CA GLY A 19 -2.57 -30.42 -4.93
C GLY A 19 -3.83 -29.54 -4.78
N GLY A 20 -4.07 -29.03 -3.57
CA GLY A 20 -5.22 -28.17 -3.30
C GLY A 20 -5.22 -26.99 -4.28
N ALA A 21 -6.39 -26.68 -4.85
CA ALA A 21 -6.59 -25.44 -5.59
C ALA A 21 -6.51 -24.28 -4.59
N GLN A 22 -5.30 -23.80 -4.31
CA GLN A 22 -5.07 -22.68 -3.41
C GLN A 22 -5.42 -21.39 -4.16
N ALA A 23 -6.63 -20.89 -3.95
CA ALA A 23 -6.96 -19.53 -4.33
C ALA A 23 -6.19 -18.56 -3.41
N ALA A 24 -5.61 -17.49 -3.97
CA ALA A 24 -4.88 -16.48 -3.23
C ALA A 24 -5.12 -15.09 -3.84
N THR A 25 -5.26 -14.08 -2.99
CA THR A 25 -5.27 -12.67 -3.37
C THR A 25 -4.21 -11.90 -2.61
N PHE A 26 -3.58 -10.94 -3.29
CA PHE A 26 -2.50 -10.13 -2.73
C PHE A 26 -2.45 -8.76 -3.39
N ALA A 27 -2.26 -7.72 -2.59
CA ALA A 27 -2.05 -6.35 -3.03
C ALA A 27 -0.92 -5.72 -2.21
N SER A 28 -0.12 -4.87 -2.85
CA SER A 28 0.94 -4.12 -2.19
C SER A 28 1.15 -2.78 -2.90
N ALA A 29 1.35 -1.73 -2.11
CA ALA A 29 1.56 -0.37 -2.54
C ALA A 29 2.73 0.21 -1.75
N ILE A 30 3.75 0.72 -2.44
CA ILE A 30 4.95 1.30 -1.86
C ILE A 30 5.20 2.64 -2.57
N LEU A 31 5.39 3.72 -1.81
CA LEU A 31 5.79 5.00 -2.35
C LEU A 31 6.94 5.56 -1.54
N ASP A 32 8.08 5.66 -2.21
CA ASP A 32 9.28 6.30 -1.72
C ASP A 32 9.43 7.66 -2.41
N ILE A 33 9.41 8.74 -1.62
CA ILE A 33 9.71 10.11 -2.03
C ILE A 33 11.05 10.49 -1.44
N ASN A 34 11.99 10.82 -2.31
CA ASN A 34 13.34 11.21 -1.96
C ASN A 34 13.64 12.66 -2.35
N ASN A 35 14.52 13.29 -1.58
CA ASN A 35 15.04 14.63 -1.86
C ASN A 35 13.94 15.69 -2.08
N PHE A 36 12.83 15.59 -1.35
CA PHE A 36 11.74 16.56 -1.44
C PHE A 36 12.14 17.90 -0.81
N ARG A 37 12.05 18.97 -1.60
CA ARG A 37 12.54 20.30 -1.26
C ARG A 37 11.58 21.39 -1.72
N LEU A 38 11.50 22.45 -0.93
CA LEU A 38 10.87 23.71 -1.30
C LEU A 38 11.99 24.71 -1.58
N LEU A 39 12.05 25.20 -2.81
CA LEU A 39 13.12 26.05 -3.31
C LEU A 39 12.58 27.42 -3.73
N HIS A 40 13.36 28.46 -3.52
CA HIS A 40 13.18 29.79 -4.10
C HIS A 40 13.20 29.72 -5.63
N SER A 41 12.71 30.78 -6.28
CA SER A 41 12.85 30.95 -7.75
C SER A 41 14.30 30.83 -8.24
N GLY A 42 15.27 31.24 -7.43
CA GLY A 42 16.71 31.12 -7.70
C GLY A 42 17.31 29.73 -7.46
N GLY A 43 16.53 28.75 -7.00
CA GLY A 43 16.95 27.36 -6.77
C GLY A 43 17.60 27.08 -5.40
N ALA A 44 17.83 28.11 -4.57
CA ALA A 44 18.20 27.92 -3.17
C ALA A 44 17.02 27.35 -2.37
N ALA A 45 17.28 26.50 -1.39
CA ALA A 45 16.21 26.01 -0.52
C ALA A 45 15.69 27.13 0.39
N TYR A 46 14.38 27.17 0.61
CA TYR A 46 13.79 28.01 1.66
C TYR A 46 14.39 27.62 3.01
N SER A 47 14.43 28.58 3.93
CA SER A 47 14.91 28.46 5.29
C SER A 47 13.88 29.05 6.27
N THR A 48 14.01 28.76 7.56
CA THR A 48 13.13 29.35 8.57
C THR A 48 13.18 30.89 8.60
N SER A 49 14.27 31.52 8.16
CA SER A 49 14.39 32.99 8.08
C SER A 49 13.63 33.63 6.93
N ASP A 50 13.20 32.85 5.94
CA ASP A 50 12.43 33.36 4.79
C ASP A 50 10.95 33.57 5.13
N PHE A 51 10.53 33.13 6.32
CA PHE A 51 9.16 33.18 6.80
C PHE A 51 9.05 34.12 8.01
N SER A 52 8.10 35.06 7.98
CA SER A 52 7.75 35.86 9.15
C SER A 52 6.87 35.09 10.14
N VAL A 53 6.12 34.11 9.62
CA VAL A 53 5.35 33.12 10.38
C VAL A 53 5.56 31.78 9.70
N LEU A 54 5.84 30.73 10.49
CA LEU A 54 5.89 29.35 10.03
C LEU A 54 5.42 28.44 11.16
N THR A 55 4.22 27.88 11.02
CA THR A 55 3.62 26.99 12.02
C THR A 55 2.94 25.83 11.32
N GLY A 56 3.00 24.64 11.90
CA GLY A 56 2.40 23.47 11.30
C GLY A 56 2.78 22.17 12.01
N THR A 57 2.19 21.08 11.53
CA THR A 57 2.41 19.73 12.04
C THR A 57 2.85 18.79 10.93
N ASN A 58 3.61 17.78 11.32
CA ASN A 58 3.88 16.59 10.53
C ASN A 58 3.18 15.42 11.22
N ASP A 59 2.29 14.78 10.49
CA ASP A 59 1.45 13.69 10.99
C ASP A 59 1.76 12.39 10.24
N ALA A 60 1.94 11.28 10.96
CA ALA A 60 2.08 9.94 10.37
C ALA A 60 1.06 8.97 10.97
N HIS A 61 0.43 8.16 10.13
CA HIS A 61 -0.60 7.19 10.50
C HIS A 61 -0.37 5.86 9.77
N ALA A 62 -0.44 4.76 10.51
CA ALA A 62 -0.41 3.41 9.95
C ALA A 62 -1.63 2.64 10.44
N THR A 63 -2.27 1.84 9.57
CA THR A 63 -3.43 1.02 9.92
C THR A 63 -3.43 -0.31 9.16
N GLY A 64 -3.48 -1.42 9.91
CA GLY A 64 -3.75 -2.74 9.37
C GLY A 64 -5.16 -3.20 9.78
N ALA A 65 -5.87 -3.89 8.88
CA ALA A 65 -7.19 -4.45 9.20
C ALA A 65 -7.44 -5.82 8.57
N ARG A 66 -8.16 -6.69 9.29
CA ARG A 66 -8.55 -8.03 8.83
C ARG A 66 -9.83 -8.50 9.51
N ASN A 67 -10.86 -8.86 8.74
CA ASN A 67 -12.12 -9.42 9.26
C ASN A 67 -12.69 -8.67 10.50
N GLY A 68 -12.58 -7.34 10.53
CA GLY A 68 -13.05 -6.50 11.65
C GLY A 68 -12.07 -6.36 12.83
N LEU A 69 -10.89 -6.97 12.77
CA LEU A 69 -9.76 -6.68 13.66
C LEU A 69 -8.92 -5.54 13.08
N PHE A 70 -8.41 -4.67 13.95
CA PHE A 70 -7.67 -3.47 13.56
C PHE A 70 -6.42 -3.29 14.43
N ALA A 71 -5.34 -2.80 13.83
CA ALA A 71 -4.18 -2.27 14.53
C ALA A 71 -3.86 -0.90 13.92
N ASN A 72 -3.64 0.11 14.75
CA ASN A 72 -3.34 1.46 14.32
C ASN A 72 -2.25 2.12 15.17
N GLY A 73 -1.51 3.03 14.54
CA GLY A 73 -0.52 3.88 15.18
C GLY A 73 -0.57 5.28 14.59
N SER A 74 -0.35 6.30 15.42
CA SER A 74 -0.24 7.68 14.98
C SER A 74 0.85 8.44 15.76
N ALA A 75 1.51 9.38 15.08
CA ALA A 75 2.45 10.31 15.69
C ALA A 75 2.28 11.70 15.05
N SER A 76 2.43 12.75 15.87
CA SER A 76 2.29 14.13 15.44
C SER A 76 3.37 14.98 16.10
N PHE A 77 4.11 15.73 15.29
CA PHE A 77 5.16 16.64 15.76
C PHE A 77 5.07 17.98 15.04
N GLY A 78 5.43 19.07 15.72
CA GLY A 78 5.51 20.38 15.07
C GLY A 78 6.58 20.41 13.98
N ILE A 79 6.35 21.16 12.90
CA ILE A 79 7.26 21.24 11.74
C ILE A 79 8.66 21.75 12.10
N LEU A 80 8.78 22.51 13.20
CA LEU A 80 10.05 23.05 13.71
C LEU A 80 10.61 22.28 14.91
N SER A 81 10.01 21.14 15.27
CA SER A 81 10.40 20.40 16.48
C SER A 81 11.76 19.69 16.36
N GLY A 82 12.26 19.50 15.14
CA GLY A 82 13.45 18.68 14.88
C GLY A 82 13.20 17.17 14.94
N PHE A 83 11.97 16.74 15.25
CA PHE A 83 11.55 15.35 15.26
C PHE A 83 10.69 15.04 14.02
N THR A 84 10.82 13.83 13.49
CA THR A 84 9.99 13.32 12.41
C THR A 84 9.07 12.23 12.93
N PRO A 85 7.77 12.23 12.56
CA PRO A 85 6.87 11.17 12.97
C PRO A 85 7.26 9.86 12.29
N ASN A 86 7.49 8.83 13.10
CA ASN A 86 7.62 7.43 12.70
C ASN A 86 6.77 6.61 13.66
N VAL A 87 5.89 5.78 13.13
CA VAL A 87 5.00 4.90 13.89
C VAL A 87 5.41 3.46 13.63
N ALA A 88 5.48 2.65 14.68
CA ALA A 88 5.75 1.22 14.54
C ALA A 88 4.78 0.59 13.54
N HIS A 89 5.25 -0.33 12.70
CA HIS A 89 4.41 -0.96 11.71
C HIS A 89 3.18 -1.63 12.32
N GLN A 90 2.07 -1.63 11.58
CA GLN A 90 0.83 -2.24 12.02
C GLN A 90 0.63 -3.56 11.28
N CYS A 91 0.67 -4.67 12.01
CA CYS A 91 0.39 -6.01 11.48
C CYS A 91 -0.94 -6.54 12.04
N VAL A 92 -1.82 -7.03 11.15
CA VAL A 92 -3.01 -7.80 11.57
C VAL A 92 -3.10 -9.12 10.80
N GLY A 93 -2.91 -10.23 11.50
CA GLY A 93 -2.98 -11.60 10.95
C GLY A 93 -1.73 -12.43 11.31
N ALA A 94 -1.90 -13.75 11.46
CA ALA A 94 -0.79 -14.66 11.73
C ALA A 94 -0.61 -15.65 10.56
N PRO A 95 0.62 -15.90 10.11
CA PRO A 95 1.87 -15.22 10.53
C PRO A 95 2.01 -13.81 9.92
N CYS A 96 2.68 -12.89 10.63
CA CYS A 96 3.21 -11.70 9.99
C CYS A 96 4.42 -12.06 9.10
N PRO A 97 4.52 -11.59 7.83
CA PRO A 97 5.76 -11.56 7.09
C PRO A 97 6.90 -11.10 8.00
N PRO A 98 8.03 -11.82 7.99
CA PRO A 98 9.21 -11.49 8.78
C PRO A 98 9.95 -10.29 8.17
N LEU A 99 9.25 -9.16 8.07
CA LEU A 99 9.80 -7.89 7.63
C LEU A 99 10.29 -7.13 8.87
N ALA A 100 11.50 -6.60 8.78
CA ALA A 100 11.96 -5.59 9.72
C ALA A 100 11.12 -4.31 9.59
N GLU A 101 11.09 -3.51 10.65
CA GLU A 101 10.59 -2.13 10.63
C GLU A 101 11.28 -1.33 9.52
N ASP A 102 10.54 -0.40 8.90
CA ASP A 102 11.04 0.52 7.86
C ASP A 102 11.69 -0.21 6.65
N ASN A 103 11.09 -1.32 6.23
CA ASN A 103 11.52 -2.06 5.05
C ASN A 103 10.62 -1.73 3.85
N PHE A 104 11.17 -1.05 2.85
CA PHE A 104 10.41 -0.63 1.65
C PHE A 104 10.77 -1.44 0.39
N LEU A 105 11.40 -2.61 0.54
CA LEU A 105 11.67 -3.50 -0.59
C LEU A 105 10.41 -4.28 -0.98
N PRO A 106 10.06 -4.32 -2.28
CA PRO A 106 8.98 -5.18 -2.76
C PRO A 106 9.22 -6.65 -2.45
N PHE A 107 8.13 -7.39 -2.27
CA PHE A 107 8.21 -8.84 -2.22
C PHE A 107 8.70 -9.42 -3.55
N THR A 108 9.55 -10.45 -3.49
CA THR A 108 10.16 -11.09 -4.66
C THR A 108 9.17 -11.90 -5.49
N ALA A 109 8.07 -12.40 -4.89
CA ALA A 109 7.00 -13.09 -5.60
C ALA A 109 5.67 -13.04 -4.83
N PRO A 110 4.52 -12.85 -5.51
CA PRO A 110 3.20 -13.00 -4.92
C PRO A 110 2.66 -14.45 -4.99
N PRO A 111 1.88 -14.93 -4.00
CA PRO A 111 1.73 -14.36 -2.66
C PRO A 111 3.01 -14.62 -1.82
N PRO A 112 3.50 -13.62 -1.05
CA PRO A 112 4.78 -13.74 -0.34
C PRO A 112 4.74 -14.67 0.88
N VAL A 113 3.56 -14.91 1.46
CA VAL A 113 3.36 -15.80 2.61
C VAL A 113 2.00 -16.51 2.46
N PRO A 114 1.89 -17.82 2.71
CA PRO A 114 0.59 -18.47 2.86
C PRO A 114 -0.08 -18.04 4.18
N GLY A 115 -1.20 -17.32 4.11
CA GLY A 115 -1.91 -16.77 5.28
C GLY A 115 -2.51 -15.39 5.03
N THR A 116 -3.31 -14.87 5.96
CA THR A 116 -4.04 -13.59 5.77
C THR A 116 -3.35 -12.43 6.47
N PHE A 117 -3.18 -11.31 5.77
CA PHE A 117 -2.31 -10.23 6.19
C PHE A 117 -2.81 -8.82 5.86
N GLY A 118 -2.58 -7.87 6.76
CA GLY A 118 -2.61 -6.43 6.51
C GLY A 118 -1.40 -5.79 7.16
N HIS A 119 -0.59 -5.05 6.39
CA HIS A 119 0.63 -4.38 6.86
C HIS A 119 0.63 -2.92 6.46
N ALA A 120 1.18 -2.07 7.33
CA ALA A 120 1.33 -0.64 7.09
C ALA A 120 2.57 -0.14 7.83
N ASP A 121 3.53 0.45 7.13
CA ASP A 121 4.77 1.01 7.67
C ASP A 121 4.99 2.45 7.16
N GLN A 122 5.89 3.19 7.82
CA GLN A 122 6.04 4.63 7.58
C GLN A 122 7.35 5.23 8.08
N ALA A 123 8.22 5.68 7.18
CA ALA A 123 9.47 6.33 7.56
C ALA A 123 9.59 7.75 6.98
N MET A 124 9.84 8.74 7.83
CA MET A 124 10.09 10.13 7.44
C MET A 124 11.38 10.64 8.07
N SER A 125 12.23 11.27 7.28
CA SER A 125 13.45 11.94 7.75
C SER A 125 13.75 13.19 6.94
N GLY A 126 14.53 14.09 7.53
CA GLY A 126 14.94 15.35 6.90
C GLY A 126 13.88 16.46 6.98
N SER A 127 14.10 17.52 6.21
CA SER A 127 13.23 18.71 6.18
C SER A 127 13.18 19.30 4.78
N ALA A 128 12.02 19.81 4.38
CA ALA A 128 11.79 20.37 3.05
C ALA A 128 12.39 21.78 2.89
N ILE A 129 12.71 22.41 4.03
CA ILE A 129 13.37 23.70 4.17
C ILE A 129 14.59 23.57 5.08
N SER A 130 15.52 24.52 5.05
CA SER A 130 16.63 24.56 6.00
C SER A 130 16.17 25.05 7.38
N ILE A 131 16.38 24.22 8.39
CA ILE A 131 16.11 24.55 9.80
C ILE A 131 17.45 24.67 10.52
N GLY A 132 17.77 25.85 11.03
CA GLY A 132 19.03 26.09 11.76
C GLY A 132 20.30 25.86 10.93
N GLY A 133 20.23 26.04 9.60
CA GLY A 133 21.35 25.75 8.68
C GLY A 133 21.55 24.25 8.39
N GLY A 134 20.62 23.40 8.81
CA GLY A 134 20.63 21.97 8.50
C GLY A 134 20.41 21.67 7.01
N PRO A 135 20.80 20.47 6.56
CA PRO A 135 20.61 20.03 5.17
C PRO A 135 19.12 19.95 4.81
N VAL A 136 18.84 20.16 3.53
CA VAL A 136 17.48 20.19 2.95
C VAL A 136 17.28 18.96 2.07
N GLY A 137 16.11 18.35 2.19
CA GLY A 137 15.71 17.15 1.50
C GLY A 137 14.95 16.24 2.46
N VAL A 138 13.66 16.09 2.25
CA VAL A 138 12.87 15.07 2.93
C VAL A 138 13.02 13.74 2.21
N HIS A 139 13.17 12.68 2.98
CA HIS A 139 12.97 11.31 2.55
C HIS A 139 11.75 10.77 3.30
N ALA A 140 10.67 10.51 2.56
CA ALA A 140 9.40 10.04 3.07
C ALA A 140 9.03 8.75 2.33
N GLN A 141 8.80 7.68 3.08
CA GLN A 141 8.53 6.35 2.56
C GLN A 141 7.25 5.84 3.20
N THR A 142 6.34 5.34 2.38
CA THR A 142 5.07 4.76 2.80
C THR A 142 4.91 3.40 2.16
N ARG A 143 4.39 2.41 2.88
CA ARG A 143 4.00 1.15 2.26
C ARG A 143 2.79 0.55 2.96
N ALA A 144 1.94 -0.10 2.18
CA ALA A 144 0.78 -0.82 2.67
C ALA A 144 0.60 -2.11 1.85
N ASP A 145 0.45 -3.25 2.52
CA ASP A 145 0.25 -4.55 1.87
C ASP A 145 -0.96 -5.25 2.45
N ALA A 146 -1.70 -6.00 1.64
CA ALA A 146 -2.78 -6.86 2.11
C ALA A 146 -2.70 -8.21 1.40
N SER A 147 -2.75 -9.31 2.15
CA SER A 147 -2.65 -10.67 1.61
C SER A 147 -3.72 -11.58 2.18
N SER A 148 -3.99 -12.68 1.49
CA SER A 148 -5.09 -13.58 1.74
C SER A 148 -4.66 -15.05 1.57
N SER A 149 -5.53 -16.02 1.90
CA SER A 149 -5.60 -17.37 1.29
C SER A 149 -6.73 -18.29 1.85
N VAL A 150 -7.52 -17.84 2.83
CA VAL A 150 -8.75 -18.49 3.35
C VAL A 150 -9.77 -17.41 3.72
N ASN A 151 -11.09 -17.68 3.61
CA ASN A 151 -12.23 -16.76 3.83
C ASN A 151 -11.87 -15.48 4.61
N ALA A 152 -11.50 -14.43 3.90
CA ALA A 152 -11.11 -13.19 4.55
C ALA A 152 -11.24 -11.96 3.66
N VAL A 153 -11.54 -10.87 4.35
CA VAL A 153 -11.30 -9.51 3.91
C VAL A 153 -10.06 -9.04 4.66
N ALA A 154 -9.05 -8.57 3.93
CA ALA A 154 -7.87 -7.98 4.53
C ALA A 154 -7.52 -6.68 3.81
N SER A 155 -7.12 -5.66 4.59
CA SER A 155 -6.67 -4.39 4.06
C SER A 155 -5.47 -3.87 4.84
N GLY A 156 -4.58 -3.21 4.12
CA GLY A 156 -3.47 -2.42 4.66
C GLY A 156 -3.66 -0.98 4.19
N ASN A 157 -3.55 -0.02 5.11
CA ASN A 157 -3.57 1.39 4.80
C ASN A 157 -2.44 2.08 5.54
N SER A 158 -1.57 2.77 4.82
CA SER A 158 -0.43 3.44 5.43
C SER A 158 -0.22 4.81 4.81
N SER A 159 -0.08 5.82 5.67
CA SER A 159 0.18 7.19 5.26
C SER A 159 1.21 7.91 6.16
N VAL A 160 2.26 8.48 5.58
CA VAL A 160 3.23 9.39 6.25
C VAL A 160 3.04 10.75 5.70
N GLY A 161 3.10 11.74 6.58
CA GLY A 161 2.90 13.13 6.18
C GLY A 161 1.51 13.32 5.61
N THR A 162 0.49 12.59 6.12
CA THR A 162 -0.87 12.57 5.54
C THR A 162 -1.55 13.93 5.61
N SER A 163 -0.99 14.86 6.36
CA SER A 163 -1.30 16.28 6.28
C SER A 163 -0.12 17.04 6.86
N THR A 164 1.03 17.07 6.18
CA THR A 164 2.01 18.13 6.53
C THR A 164 1.37 19.44 6.13
N THR A 165 0.73 20.06 7.11
CA THR A 165 0.03 21.31 6.94
C THR A 165 0.79 22.36 7.69
N PHE A 166 1.27 23.36 6.97
CA PHE A 166 1.83 24.54 7.62
C PHE A 166 1.29 25.81 7.01
N SER A 167 1.03 26.75 7.91
CA SER A 167 0.70 28.12 7.57
C SER A 167 1.98 28.94 7.58
N PHE A 168 2.17 29.73 6.53
CA PHE A 168 3.34 30.57 6.40
C PHE A 168 3.03 31.94 5.80
N THR A 169 3.88 32.91 6.13
CA THR A 169 3.92 34.21 5.46
C THR A 169 5.35 34.48 5.03
N LEU A 170 5.55 34.74 3.74
CA LEU A 170 6.88 35.03 3.19
C LEU A 170 7.36 36.41 3.63
N GLY A 171 8.66 36.53 3.94
CA GLY A 171 9.33 37.80 4.19
C GLY A 171 9.49 38.66 2.93
N SER A 172 9.53 38.03 1.76
CA SER A 172 9.57 38.67 0.43
C SER A 172 8.75 37.89 -0.58
N SER A 173 8.13 38.57 -1.55
CA SER A 173 7.37 37.90 -2.60
C SER A 173 8.28 37.03 -3.47
N ASP A 174 7.89 35.79 -3.74
CA ASP A 174 8.68 34.84 -4.53
C ASP A 174 7.77 33.76 -5.14
N THR A 175 8.27 32.97 -6.08
CA THR A 175 7.66 31.69 -6.43
C THR A 175 8.30 30.57 -5.62
N MET A 176 7.55 29.50 -5.39
CA MET A 176 8.06 28.30 -4.74
C MET A 176 8.19 27.19 -5.79
N ASN A 177 9.39 26.66 -5.94
CA ASN A 177 9.66 25.48 -6.74
C ASN A 177 9.67 24.25 -5.83
N ILE A 178 8.75 23.34 -6.11
CA ILE A 178 8.62 22.05 -5.45
C ILE A 178 9.38 21.06 -6.31
N ALA A 179 10.32 20.32 -5.73
CA ALA A 179 11.12 19.33 -6.44
C ALA A 179 11.36 18.10 -5.58
N PHE A 180 11.22 16.91 -6.18
CA PHE A 180 11.47 15.63 -5.53
C PHE A 180 11.66 14.51 -6.56
N ASP A 181 12.23 13.41 -6.08
CA ASP A 181 12.32 12.16 -6.80
C ASP A 181 11.37 11.15 -6.16
N ALA A 182 10.75 10.28 -6.95
CA ALA A 182 9.87 9.23 -6.43
C ALA A 182 10.15 7.88 -7.06
N THR A 183 10.06 6.83 -6.26
CA THR A 183 10.10 5.44 -6.71
C THR A 183 8.78 4.77 -6.34
N PRO A 184 7.70 4.99 -7.13
CA PRO A 184 6.40 4.37 -6.87
C PRO A 184 6.44 2.88 -7.22
N TYR A 185 5.71 2.04 -6.49
CA TYR A 185 5.51 0.63 -6.83
C TYR A 185 4.12 0.17 -6.37
N SER A 186 3.40 -0.50 -7.26
CA SER A 186 2.12 -1.12 -6.91
C SER A 186 2.00 -2.48 -7.56
N ILE A 187 1.44 -3.45 -6.85
CA ILE A 187 1.16 -4.79 -7.37
C ILE A 187 -0.19 -5.29 -6.88
N ALA A 188 -0.91 -5.96 -7.79
CA ALA A 188 -2.13 -6.69 -7.47
C ALA A 188 -2.07 -8.08 -8.10
N TYR A 189 -2.47 -9.09 -7.34
CA TYR A 189 -2.44 -10.50 -7.72
C TYR A 189 -3.72 -11.21 -7.29
N VAL A 190 -4.28 -12.00 -8.22
CA VAL A 190 -5.36 -12.95 -7.95
C VAL A 190 -5.00 -14.27 -8.65
N SER A 191 -4.98 -15.37 -7.92
CA SER A 191 -4.70 -16.69 -8.48
C SER A 191 -5.75 -17.15 -9.50
N ALA A 192 -5.33 -17.92 -10.51
CA ALA A 192 -6.29 -18.59 -11.40
C ALA A 192 -7.18 -19.57 -10.60
N GLY A 193 -8.48 -19.58 -10.90
CA GLY A 193 -9.45 -20.40 -10.16
C GLY A 193 -9.86 -19.85 -8.79
N ALA A 194 -9.55 -18.58 -8.51
CA ALA A 194 -10.10 -17.89 -7.34
C ALA A 194 -11.64 -17.85 -7.38
N GLY A 195 -12.27 -17.85 -6.20
CA GLY A 195 -13.72 -17.88 -6.09
C GLY A 195 -14.37 -16.61 -6.66
N PRO A 196 -15.66 -16.67 -7.03
CA PRO A 196 -16.40 -15.49 -7.44
C PRO A 196 -16.26 -14.41 -6.36
N VAL A 197 -16.10 -13.15 -6.74
CA VAL A 197 -15.84 -11.98 -5.86
C VAL A 197 -14.41 -11.79 -5.34
N SER A 198 -13.45 -12.65 -5.70
CA SER A 198 -12.06 -12.44 -5.29
C SER A 198 -11.46 -11.21 -5.99
N ASN A 199 -10.84 -10.30 -5.23
CA ASN A 199 -10.18 -9.12 -5.79
C ASN A 199 -8.92 -8.71 -5.03
N ALA A 200 -8.08 -7.95 -5.72
CA ALA A 200 -6.92 -7.28 -5.17
C ALA A 200 -6.79 -5.89 -5.80
N ASN A 201 -6.50 -4.87 -4.98
CA ASN A 201 -6.33 -3.49 -5.42
C ASN A 201 -5.20 -2.83 -4.63
N ALA A 202 -4.27 -2.18 -5.35
CA ALA A 202 -3.22 -1.36 -4.79
C ALA A 202 -3.21 0.01 -5.47
N ARG A 203 -3.09 1.08 -4.69
CA ARG A 203 -3.05 2.46 -5.18
C ARG A 203 -2.13 3.35 -4.35
N LEU A 204 -1.51 4.31 -5.01
CA LEU A 204 -0.74 5.39 -4.41
C LEU A 204 -1.54 6.69 -4.55
N SER A 205 -1.28 7.63 -3.64
CA SER A 205 -1.75 9.01 -3.77
C SER A 205 -0.72 9.97 -3.22
N TRP A 206 -0.46 11.02 -4.01
CA TRP A 206 0.40 12.12 -3.61
C TRP A 206 -0.17 13.42 -4.16
N ALA A 207 -0.27 14.44 -3.31
CA ALA A 207 -0.77 15.75 -3.69
C ALA A 207 -0.08 16.85 -2.89
N ILE A 208 0.03 18.02 -3.49
CA ILE A 208 0.35 19.25 -2.77
C ILE A 208 -0.58 20.37 -3.20
N ASN A 209 -1.13 21.08 -2.22
CA ASN A 209 -2.05 22.18 -2.45
C ASN A 209 -1.62 23.41 -1.63
N ILE A 210 -1.78 24.61 -2.20
CA ILE A 210 -1.58 25.87 -1.48
C ILE A 210 -2.86 26.71 -1.55
N LEU A 211 -3.33 27.11 -0.37
CA LEU A 211 -4.44 28.03 -0.17
C LEU A 211 -3.90 29.41 0.25
N ASN A 212 -4.52 30.48 -0.25
CA ASN A 212 -4.31 31.83 0.27
C ASN A 212 -5.36 32.14 1.34
N LEU A 213 -4.94 32.09 2.61
CA LEU A 213 -5.82 32.34 3.76
C LEU A 213 -6.21 33.82 3.88
N THR A 214 -5.33 34.74 3.48
CA THR A 214 -5.66 36.18 3.46
C THR A 214 -6.77 36.51 2.45
N ALA A 215 -6.84 35.76 1.35
CA ALA A 215 -7.87 35.91 0.33
C ALA A 215 -9.11 35.02 0.59
N GLY A 216 -9.36 34.59 1.82
CA GLY A 216 -10.53 33.78 2.17
C GLY A 216 -10.39 32.28 1.89
N GLY A 217 -9.17 31.75 1.80
CA GLY A 217 -8.90 30.32 1.64
C GLY A 217 -8.95 29.82 0.19
N VAL A 218 -8.72 30.69 -0.79
CA VAL A 218 -8.75 30.32 -2.21
C VAL A 218 -7.53 29.46 -2.57
N SER A 219 -7.75 28.33 -3.25
CA SER A 219 -6.68 27.51 -3.82
C SER A 219 -5.97 28.25 -4.94
N ILE A 220 -4.65 28.42 -4.79
CA ILE A 220 -3.80 29.14 -5.76
C ILE A 220 -2.82 28.21 -6.46
N PHE A 221 -2.64 26.99 -5.94
CA PHE A 221 -1.75 26.00 -6.53
C PHE A 221 -2.20 24.60 -6.16
N ASP A 222 -2.18 23.71 -7.14
CA ASP A 222 -2.42 22.28 -6.98
C ASP A 222 -1.43 21.52 -7.86
N PHE A 223 -0.81 20.49 -7.31
CA PHE A 223 0.05 19.59 -8.07
C PHE A 223 -0.16 18.14 -7.65
N THR A 224 -0.65 17.36 -8.61
CA THR A 224 -1.07 15.96 -8.45
C THR A 224 -0.53 15.12 -9.62
N PRO A 225 0.73 14.66 -9.57
CA PRO A 225 1.33 13.91 -10.67
C PRO A 225 0.56 12.62 -10.96
N ALA A 226 0.11 12.44 -12.21
CA ALA A 226 -0.67 11.27 -12.59
C ALA A 226 0.07 9.93 -12.32
N ALA A 227 1.40 9.93 -12.46
CA ALA A 227 2.28 8.79 -12.20
C ALA A 227 2.22 8.29 -10.74
N LEU A 228 1.97 9.18 -9.78
CA LEU A 228 1.88 8.87 -8.35
C LEU A 228 0.43 8.74 -7.87
N ASN A 229 -0.52 8.82 -8.79
CA ASN A 229 -1.95 8.79 -8.52
C ASN A 229 -2.63 7.81 -9.48
N GLY A 230 -3.44 8.29 -10.43
CA GLY A 230 -4.29 7.45 -11.29
C GLY A 230 -3.56 6.37 -12.07
N LEU A 231 -2.31 6.59 -12.51
CA LEU A 231 -1.54 5.59 -13.26
C LEU A 231 -0.93 4.50 -12.37
N SER A 232 -0.76 4.77 -11.07
CA SER A 232 -0.21 3.81 -10.11
C SER A 232 -1.24 2.79 -9.61
N ALA A 233 -2.53 3.01 -9.92
CA ALA A 233 -3.61 2.14 -9.47
C ALA A 233 -3.63 0.84 -10.29
N VAL A 234 -3.47 -0.29 -9.60
CA VAL A 234 -3.50 -1.62 -10.20
C VAL A 234 -4.50 -2.50 -9.50
N SER A 235 -5.20 -3.33 -10.29
CA SER A 235 -6.19 -4.26 -9.76
C SER A 235 -6.24 -5.57 -10.54
N ARG A 236 -6.71 -6.61 -9.86
CA ARG A 236 -6.99 -7.95 -10.40
C ARG A 236 -8.25 -8.51 -9.73
N THR A 237 -9.00 -9.34 -10.45
CA THR A 237 -10.23 -9.98 -9.99
C THR A 237 -10.29 -11.44 -10.45
N ASP A 238 -11.27 -12.20 -9.98
CA ASP A 238 -11.57 -13.56 -10.45
C ASP A 238 -11.86 -13.63 -11.96
N GLY A 239 -12.45 -12.58 -12.54
CA GLY A 239 -12.70 -12.47 -13.98
C GLY A 239 -11.46 -12.14 -14.82
N LEU A 240 -10.38 -11.68 -14.19
CA LEU A 240 -9.10 -11.39 -14.84
C LEU A 240 -7.95 -11.76 -13.89
N PRO A 241 -7.71 -13.07 -13.65
CA PRO A 241 -6.68 -13.52 -12.72
C PRO A 241 -5.27 -13.29 -13.30
N GLY A 242 -4.27 -13.35 -12.43
CA GLY A 242 -2.87 -13.10 -12.74
C GLY A 242 -2.32 -11.92 -11.93
N THR A 243 -1.26 -11.30 -12.46
CA THR A 243 -0.53 -10.22 -11.79
C THR A 243 -0.60 -8.94 -12.61
N SER A 244 -0.89 -7.82 -11.95
CA SER A 244 -0.69 -6.45 -12.47
C SER A 244 0.40 -5.79 -11.64
N VAL A 245 1.38 -5.16 -12.29
CA VAL A 245 2.46 -4.44 -11.61
C VAL A 245 2.63 -3.08 -12.25
N TYR A 246 2.70 -2.03 -11.42
CA TYR A 246 3.14 -0.70 -11.80
C TYR A 246 4.59 -0.51 -11.37
N ASN A 247 5.40 0.02 -12.28
CA ASN A 247 6.83 0.28 -12.08
C ASN A 247 7.63 -0.94 -11.55
N ALA A 248 7.47 -2.09 -12.21
CA ALA A 248 8.15 -3.34 -11.82
C ALA A 248 9.69 -3.24 -11.77
N ALA A 249 10.27 -2.31 -12.52
CA ALA A 249 11.71 -2.07 -12.56
C ALA A 249 12.21 -1.15 -11.44
N LEU A 250 11.31 -0.62 -10.59
CA LEU A 250 11.63 0.37 -9.56
C LEU A 250 12.38 1.59 -10.13
N THR A 251 11.93 2.04 -11.30
CA THR A 251 12.52 3.22 -11.95
C THR A 251 12.16 4.46 -11.15
N MET A 252 13.18 5.23 -10.77
CA MET A 252 13.02 6.54 -10.14
C MET A 252 12.50 7.57 -11.16
N MET A 253 11.55 8.39 -10.74
CA MET A 253 10.93 9.44 -11.54
C MET A 253 11.15 10.79 -10.84
N SER A 254 11.59 11.81 -11.58
CA SER A 254 11.77 13.15 -11.03
C SER A 254 10.56 14.03 -11.33
N PHE A 255 10.10 14.77 -10.31
CA PHE A 255 8.97 15.67 -10.39
C PHE A 255 9.36 17.08 -9.96
N SER A 256 8.83 18.08 -10.66
CA SER A 256 8.96 19.47 -10.26
C SER A 256 7.74 20.28 -10.71
N ALA A 257 7.36 21.25 -9.87
CA ALA A 257 6.31 22.20 -10.17
C ALA A 257 6.60 23.56 -9.51
N VAL A 258 6.19 24.64 -10.17
CA VAL A 258 6.42 26.01 -9.70
C VAL A 258 5.07 26.66 -9.40
N THR A 259 4.94 27.24 -8.22
CA THR A 259 3.73 27.97 -7.83
C THR A 259 3.61 29.28 -8.61
N PRO A 260 2.40 29.87 -8.70
CA PRO A 260 2.28 31.29 -8.97
C PRO A 260 3.06 32.14 -7.95
N LEU A 261 3.22 33.42 -8.25
CA LEU A 261 3.86 34.37 -7.34
C LEU A 261 3.11 34.41 -6.00
N LEU A 262 3.80 34.06 -4.93
CA LEU A 262 3.35 34.18 -3.55
C LEU A 262 3.77 35.57 -3.05
N LEU A 263 2.81 36.38 -2.62
CA LEU A 263 3.06 37.76 -2.20
C LEU A 263 3.49 37.81 -0.74
N ALA A 264 4.49 38.64 -0.42
CA ALA A 264 4.83 38.96 0.95
C ALA A 264 3.64 39.53 1.72
N GLY A 265 3.57 39.26 3.02
CA GLY A 265 2.50 39.73 3.90
C GLY A 265 1.18 38.96 3.80
N ASN A 266 1.00 38.11 2.78
CA ASN A 266 -0.13 37.16 2.74
C ASN A 266 0.18 35.91 3.56
N THR A 267 -0.85 35.35 4.17
CA THR A 267 -0.79 34.07 4.85
C THR A 267 -1.26 32.98 3.90
N TYR A 268 -0.39 32.00 3.68
CA TYR A 268 -0.65 30.82 2.88
C TYR A 268 -0.73 29.59 3.78
N GLN A 269 -1.45 28.59 3.34
CA GLN A 269 -1.43 27.26 3.92
C GLN A 269 -1.04 26.28 2.82
N ILE A 270 -0.03 25.46 3.08
CA ILE A 270 0.34 24.37 2.20
C ILE A 270 -0.01 23.06 2.89
N THR A 271 -0.62 22.17 2.13
CA THR A 271 -0.93 20.80 2.55
C THR A 271 -0.26 19.85 1.59
N ILE A 272 0.52 18.94 2.13
CA ILE A 272 1.13 17.83 1.40
C ILE A 272 0.45 16.55 1.88
N GLU A 273 -0.04 15.75 0.94
CA GLU A 273 -0.64 14.44 1.21
C GLU A 273 0.21 13.36 0.56
N HIS A 274 0.49 12.30 1.30
CA HIS A 274 1.27 11.16 0.85
C HIS A 274 0.70 9.87 1.47
N ASN A 275 0.15 8.99 0.62
CA ASN A 275 -0.64 7.84 1.06
C ASN A 275 -0.47 6.61 0.16
N THR A 276 -0.48 5.43 0.78
CA THR A 276 -0.50 4.11 0.13
C THR A 276 -1.67 3.28 0.65
N LEU A 277 -2.39 2.62 -0.26
CA LEU A 277 -3.53 1.78 0.11
C LEU A 277 -3.52 0.47 -0.67
N ALA A 278 -3.68 -0.63 0.07
CA ALA A 278 -3.80 -1.98 -0.46
C ALA A 278 -5.01 -2.70 0.16
N ASN A 279 -5.80 -3.37 -0.67
CA ASN A 279 -6.99 -4.10 -0.22
C ASN A 279 -7.19 -5.40 -1.00
N VAL A 280 -7.63 -6.44 -0.31
CA VAL A 280 -7.95 -7.75 -0.89
C VAL A 280 -9.24 -8.34 -0.31
N LEU A 281 -10.00 -9.03 -1.17
CA LEU A 281 -11.15 -9.85 -0.82
C LEU A 281 -10.95 -11.26 -1.39
N GLN A 282 -11.27 -12.29 -0.62
CA GLN A 282 -11.26 -13.67 -1.11
C GLN A 282 -12.39 -14.52 -0.51
N GLN A 283 -13.15 -15.18 -1.38
CA GLN A 283 -14.14 -16.19 -1.00
C GLN A 283 -13.54 -17.60 -1.05
N GLN A 284 -14.02 -18.50 -0.16
CA GLN A 284 -13.65 -19.91 -0.17
C GLN A 284 -14.09 -20.60 -1.47
N VAL A 285 -13.11 -21.19 -2.15
CA VAL A 285 -13.33 -22.16 -3.21
C VAL A 285 -13.46 -23.54 -2.56
N PRO A 286 -14.50 -24.34 -2.87
CA PRO A 286 -14.61 -25.70 -2.37
C PRO A 286 -13.37 -26.51 -2.76
N GLU A 287 -12.73 -27.16 -1.78
CA GLU A 287 -11.52 -27.92 -2.07
C GLU A 287 -11.83 -29.09 -3.02
N PRO A 288 -10.98 -29.35 -4.04
CA PRO A 288 -11.14 -30.49 -4.94
C PRO A 288 -11.22 -31.84 -4.21
N ALA A 289 -10.60 -31.94 -3.04
CA ALA A 289 -10.66 -33.10 -2.14
C ALA A 289 -12.10 -33.42 -1.69
N SER A 290 -12.89 -32.41 -1.36
CA SER A 290 -14.29 -32.57 -0.92
C SER A 290 -15.16 -33.19 -2.01
N LEU A 291 -15.01 -32.72 -3.25
CA LEU A 291 -15.74 -33.24 -4.40
C LEU A 291 -15.28 -34.65 -4.79
N SER A 292 -13.98 -34.92 -4.70
CA SER A 292 -13.44 -36.26 -4.98
C SER A 292 -13.80 -37.29 -3.91
N ILE A 293 -13.86 -36.90 -2.63
CA ILE A 293 -14.37 -37.77 -1.55
C ILE A 293 -15.86 -38.04 -1.73
N LEU A 294 -16.66 -37.02 -2.10
CA LEU A 294 -18.07 -37.21 -2.41
C LEU A 294 -18.27 -38.15 -3.60
N ALA A 295 -17.52 -37.94 -4.69
CA ALA A 295 -17.56 -38.79 -5.88
C ALA A 295 -17.09 -40.22 -5.58
N ALA A 296 -16.04 -40.39 -4.78
CA ALA A 296 -15.57 -41.70 -4.33
C ALA A 296 -16.60 -42.40 -3.42
N GLY A 297 -17.27 -41.64 -2.54
CA GLY A 297 -18.38 -42.13 -1.72
C GLY A 297 -19.57 -42.61 -2.55
N LEU A 298 -19.96 -41.85 -3.58
CA LEU A 298 -21.02 -42.22 -4.52
C LEU A 298 -20.65 -43.45 -5.39
N LEU A 299 -19.39 -43.54 -5.83
CA LEU A 299 -18.86 -44.73 -6.52
C LEU A 299 -18.85 -45.96 -5.60
N GLY A 300 -18.44 -45.81 -4.34
CA GLY A 300 -18.49 -46.87 -3.34
C GLY A 300 -19.91 -47.38 -3.10
N MET A 301 -20.88 -46.47 -2.96
CA MET A 301 -22.28 -46.81 -2.75
C MET A 301 -22.92 -47.51 -3.96
N SER A 302 -22.60 -47.07 -5.18
CA SER A 302 -23.12 -47.69 -6.42
C SER A 302 -22.53 -49.08 -6.68
N LEU A 303 -21.27 -49.33 -6.33
CA LEU A 303 -20.67 -50.67 -6.42
C LEU A 303 -21.23 -51.64 -5.35
N LEU A 304 -21.53 -51.13 -4.15
CA LEU A 304 -22.13 -51.93 -3.08
C LEU A 304 -23.61 -52.24 -3.34
N SER A 305 -24.37 -51.32 -3.95
CA SER A 305 -25.78 -51.56 -4.29
C SER A 305 -25.94 -52.60 -5.41
N ARG A 306 -25.00 -52.63 -6.38
CA ARG A 306 -24.98 -53.63 -7.45
C ARG A 306 -24.70 -55.05 -6.94
N ARG A 307 -23.93 -55.18 -5.85
CA ARG A 307 -23.65 -56.47 -5.19
C ARG A 307 -24.81 -57.03 -4.38
N ARG A 308 -25.84 -56.25 -4.07
CA ARG A 308 -27.05 -56.76 -3.36
C ARG A 308 -28.13 -57.28 -4.32
N ARG A 309 -27.98 -57.07 -5.63
CA ARG A 309 -28.92 -57.55 -6.67
C ARG A 309 -28.40 -58.75 -7.48
N LEU A 310 -27.20 -59.23 -7.17
CA LEU A 310 -26.63 -60.50 -7.64
C LEU A 310 -26.50 -61.44 -6.45
#